data_AF-A0A7X6MBX9-F1
#
_entry.id   AF-A0A7X6MBX9-F1
#
_cell.length_a   1.000
_cell.length_b   1.000
_cell.length_c   1.000
_cell.angle_alpha   90.00
_cell.angle_beta   90.00
_cell.angle_gamma   90.00
#
_symmetry.space_group_name_H-M   'P 1'
#
loop_
_entity.id
_entity.type
_entity.pdbx_description
1 polymer ?
#
loop_
_entity_poly.entity_id
_entity_poly.type
_entity_poly.pdbx_seq_one_letter_code
_entity_poly.pdbx_strand_id
1 'polypeptide(L)' 'MNENPSTSTARDSRFEPVRSRLAEEFSKVHHTSTVTRCVDAARHGAEDVTGKATPDLVERIARQHLQVLALAFAEQA' A
#
# COMPACT_ATOMS: atom_id res chain seq x y z
N MET A 1 -10.40 1.43 -34.05
CA MET A 1 -9.16 1.93 -33.41
C MET A 1 -9.14 1.33 -32.02
N ASN A 2 -8.13 0.52 -31.72
CA ASN A 2 -8.10 -0.48 -30.65
C ASN A 2 -8.46 0.01 -29.25
N GLU A 3 -9.19 -0.83 -28.53
CA GLU A 3 -9.36 -0.80 -27.08
C GLU A 3 -8.03 -1.11 -26.38
N ASN A 4 -7.64 -0.28 -25.42
CA ASN A 4 -6.90 -0.74 -24.23
C ASN A 4 -6.99 0.32 -23.13
N PRO A 5 -7.88 0.16 -22.12
CA PRO A 5 -7.71 0.88 -20.87
C PRO A 5 -6.48 0.27 -20.18
N SER A 6 -5.30 0.84 -20.40
CA SER A 6 -4.08 0.46 -19.67
C SER A 6 -4.32 0.69 -18.20
N THR A 7 -4.81 -0.37 -17.56
CA THR A 7 -4.94 -0.53 -16.13
C THR A 7 -3.51 -0.69 -15.61
N SER A 8 -2.77 0.42 -15.55
CA SER A 8 -1.39 0.47 -15.04
C SER A 8 -1.33 0.37 -13.51
N THR A 9 -2.35 -0.22 -12.89
CA THR A 9 -2.26 -0.97 -11.63
C THR A 9 -1.67 -2.37 -11.86
N ALA A 10 -0.89 -2.56 -12.92
CA ALA A 10 0.06 -3.66 -12.99
C ALA A 10 0.88 -3.61 -11.70
N ARG A 11 0.91 -4.75 -10.99
CA ARG A 11 1.64 -4.95 -9.73
C ARG A 11 3.06 -4.47 -9.92
N ASP A 12 3.30 -3.22 -9.56
CA ASP A 12 4.54 -2.54 -9.85
C ASP A 12 5.59 -3.24 -9.01
N SER A 13 6.39 -4.07 -9.67
CA SER A 13 7.20 -5.10 -9.01
C SER A 13 8.24 -4.48 -8.08
N ARG A 14 8.50 -3.17 -8.23
CA ARG A 14 9.33 -2.34 -7.37
C ARG A 14 8.81 -2.28 -5.92
N PHE A 15 7.50 -2.45 -5.72
CA PHE A 15 6.89 -2.43 -4.38
C PHE A 15 6.54 -3.82 -3.84
N GLU A 16 6.75 -4.91 -4.59
CA GLU A 16 6.61 -6.27 -4.08
C GLU A 16 7.39 -6.51 -2.78
N PRO A 17 8.68 -6.15 -2.65
CA PRO A 17 9.40 -6.32 -1.39
C PRO A 17 8.77 -5.54 -0.23
N VAL A 18 8.27 -4.32 -0.49
CA VAL A 18 7.55 -3.51 0.51
C VAL A 18 6.25 -4.18 0.93
N ARG A 19 5.47 -4.70 -0.04
CA ARG A 19 4.22 -5.42 0.22
C ARG A 19 4.46 -6.67 1.03
N SER A 20 5.44 -7.50 0.67
CA SER A 20 5.77 -8.72 1.40
C SER A 20 6.21 -8.42 2.83
N ARG A 21 7.07 -7.42 3.04
CA ARG A 21 7.55 -7.04 4.37
C ARG A 21 6.41 -6.54 5.27
N LEU A 22 5.57 -5.64 4.76
CA LEU A 22 4.41 -5.14 5.51
C LEU A 22 3.36 -6.24 5.72
N ALA A 23 3.20 -7.17 4.77
CA ALA A 23 2.26 -8.27 4.92
C ALA A 23 2.68 -9.24 6.02
N GLU A 24 3.98 -9.49 6.16
CA GLU A 24 4.53 -10.28 7.26
C GLU A 24 4.40 -9.55 8.60
N GLU A 25 4.82 -8.27 8.66
CA GLU A 25 4.79 -7.42 9.85
C GLU A 25 3.37 -7.27 10.43
N PHE A 26 2.38 -7.07 9.55
CA PHE A 26 0.98 -6.88 9.94
C PHE A 26 0.11 -8.13 9.79
N SER A 27 0.67 -9.30 9.47
CA SER A 27 -0.09 -10.54 9.24
C SER A 27 -1.04 -10.93 10.37
N LYS A 28 -0.70 -10.56 11.60
CA LYS A 28 -1.50 -10.84 12.81
C LYS A 28 -2.63 -9.83 13.05
N VAL A 29 -2.61 -8.69 12.35
CA VAL A 29 -3.54 -7.58 12.55
C VAL A 29 -4.43 -7.39 11.33
N HIS A 30 -3.84 -7.45 10.13
CA HIS A 30 -4.50 -7.18 8.86
C HIS A 30 -4.25 -8.31 7.86
N HIS A 31 -5.27 -8.64 7.05
CA HIS A 31 -5.07 -9.53 5.91
C HIS A 31 -4.17 -8.90 4.84
N THR A 32 -3.45 -9.75 4.08
CA THR A 32 -2.59 -9.33 2.96
C THR A 32 -3.30 -8.45 1.93
N SER A 33 -4.62 -8.64 1.76
CA SER A 33 -5.46 -7.80 0.90
C SER A 33 -5.53 -6.34 1.38
N THR A 34 -5.65 -6.13 2.69
CA THR A 34 -5.65 -4.79 3.32
C THR A 34 -4.29 -4.13 3.14
N VAL A 35 -3.21 -4.86 3.42
CA VAL A 35 -1.84 -4.37 3.23
C VAL A 35 -1.59 -3.97 1.77
N THR A 36 -2.01 -4.79 0.83
CA THR A 36 -1.89 -4.49 -0.61
C THR A 36 -2.61 -3.20 -0.98
N ARG A 37 -3.84 -2.99 -0.49
CA ARG A 37 -4.61 -1.77 -0.73
C ARG A 37 -3.93 -0.55 -0.11
N CYS A 38 -3.41 -0.66 1.10
CA CYS A 38 -2.68 0.43 1.75
C CYS A 38 -1.41 0.82 1.00
N VAL A 39 -0.66 -0.15 0.47
CA VAL A 39 0.53 0.11 -0.34
C VAL A 39 0.17 0.76 -1.67
N ASP A 40 -0.90 0.33 -2.34
CA ASP A 40 -1.34 0.94 -3.60
C ASP A 40 -1.87 2.37 -3.38
N ALA A 41 -2.62 2.61 -2.30
CA ALA A 41 -3.06 3.94 -1.90
C ALA A 41 -1.88 4.86 -1.54
N ALA A 42 -0.89 4.34 -0.81
CA ALA A 42 0.33 5.07 -0.47
C ALA A 42 1.15 5.41 -1.72
N ARG A 43 1.24 4.51 -2.70
CA ARG A 43 1.89 4.77 -4.00
C ARG A 43 1.19 5.90 -4.73
N HIS A 44 -0.11 5.79 -4.92
CA HIS A 44 -0.88 6.82 -5.62
C HIS A 44 -0.80 8.17 -4.91
N GLY A 45 -0.94 8.21 -3.58
CA GLY A 45 -0.82 9.44 -2.81
C GLY A 45 0.59 10.06 -2.87
N ALA A 46 1.64 9.24 -2.85
CA ALA A 46 3.01 9.71 -2.99
C ALA A 46 3.28 10.30 -4.39
N GLU A 47 2.79 9.65 -5.45
CA GLU A 47 2.90 10.14 -6.82
C GLU A 47 2.10 11.43 -7.04
N ASP A 48 0.88 11.51 -6.52
CA ASP A 48 0.01 12.67 -6.66
C ASP A 48 0.56 13.91 -5.93
N VAL A 49 1.06 13.73 -4.70
CA VAL A 49 1.54 14.86 -3.87
C VAL A 49 2.97 15.27 -4.20
N THR A 50 3.86 14.31 -4.46
CA THR A 50 5.30 14.58 -4.60
C THR A 50 5.81 14.44 -6.03
N GLY A 51 4.97 13.96 -6.96
CA GLY A 51 5.34 13.63 -8.34
C GLY A 51 6.17 12.34 -8.46
N LYS A 52 6.43 11.62 -7.36
CA LYS A 52 7.27 10.41 -7.34
C LYS A 52 6.88 9.44 -6.22
N ALA A 53 6.71 8.17 -6.57
CA ALA A 53 6.50 7.10 -5.59
C ALA A 53 7.79 6.27 -5.41
N THR A 54 8.63 6.64 -4.45
CA THR A 54 9.80 5.81 -4.09
C THR A 54 9.38 4.70 -3.12
N PRO A 55 10.00 3.51 -3.17
CA PRO A 55 9.62 2.39 -2.31
C PRO A 55 9.77 2.71 -0.81
N ASP A 56 10.79 3.49 -0.42
CA ASP A 56 10.96 3.96 0.96
C ASP A 56 9.81 4.84 1.42
N LEU A 57 9.40 5.82 0.61
CA LEU A 57 8.31 6.72 0.92
C LEU A 57 6.98 5.96 1.01
N VAL A 58 6.73 5.08 0.05
CA VAL A 58 5.53 4.25 0.02
C VAL A 58 5.47 3.30 1.21
N GLU A 59 6.58 2.67 1.60
CA GLU A 59 6.64 1.83 2.81
C GLU A 59 6.26 2.63 4.05
N ARG A 60 6.83 3.84 4.23
CA ARG A 60 6.55 4.69 5.38
C ARG A 60 5.09 5.11 5.47
N ILE A 61 4.51 5.57 4.35
CA ILE A 61 3.09 5.99 4.30
C ILE A 61 2.16 4.79 4.55
N ALA A 62 2.42 3.66 3.88
CA ALA A 62 1.62 2.44 4.05
C ALA A 62 1.68 1.91 5.49
N ARG A 63 2.87 1.92 6.12
CA ARG A 63 3.02 1.55 7.54
C ARG A 63 2.20 2.45 8.45
N GLN A 64 2.22 3.76 8.22
CA GLN A 64 1.42 4.71 8.99
C GLN A 64 -0.08 4.42 8.85
N HIS A 65 -0.57 4.14 7.64
CA HIS A 65 -1.96 3.75 7.42
C HIS A 65 -2.33 2.47 8.16
N LEU A 66 -1.49 1.44 8.10
CA LEU A 66 -1.72 0.17 8.79
C LEU A 66 -1.73 0.32 10.31
N GLN A 67 -0.88 1.18 10.87
CA GLN A 67 -0.87 1.51 12.30
C GLN A 67 -2.16 2.24 12.71
N VAL A 68 -2.61 3.23 11.94
CA VAL A 68 -3.88 3.93 12.21
C VAL A 68 -5.07 2.98 12.13
N LEU A 69 -5.11 2.11 11.10
CA LEU A 69 -6.14 1.09 11.00
C LEU A 69 -6.10 0.13 12.19
N ALA A 70 -4.91 -0.33 12.58
CA ALA A 70 -4.75 -1.22 13.74
C ALA A 70 -5.28 -0.57 15.03
N LEU A 71 -4.97 0.71 15.25
CA LEU A 71 -5.47 1.47 16.39
C LEU A 71 -6.99 1.61 16.34
N ALA A 72 -7.55 1.99 15.19
CA ALA A 72 -8.99 2.17 15.03
C ALA A 72 -9.79 0.87 15.24
N PHE A 73 -9.23 -0.29 14.87
CA PHE A 73 -9.82 -1.59 15.19
C PHE A 73 -9.67 -1.95 16.67
N ALA A 74 -8.57 -1.57 17.33
CA ALA A 74 -8.37 -1.81 18.76
C ALA A 74 -9.35 -1.01 19.63
N GLU A 75 -9.77 0.19 19.20
CA GLU A 75 -10.78 1.00 19.90
C GLU A 75 -12.22 0.50 19.69
N GLN A 76 -12.46 -0.38 18.71
CA GLN A 76 -13.76 -0.99 18.44
C GLN A 76 -13.97 -2.35 19.12
N ALA A 77 -12.94 -2.90 19.78
CA ALA A 77 -12.97 -4.16 20.52
C ALA A 77 -13.24 -3.94 22.01
#